data_AF-A0A429ZQT2-F1
#
_entry.id   AF-A0A429ZQT2-F1
#
_cell.length_a   1.000
_cell.length_b   1.000
_cell.length_c   1.000
_cell.angle_alpha   90.00
_cell.angle_beta   90.00
_cell.angle_gamma   90.00
#
_symmetry.space_group_name_H-M   'P 1'
#
loop_
_entity.id
_entity.type
_entity.pdbx_description
1 polymer ?
#
loop_
_entity_poly.entity_id
_entity_poly.type
_entity_poly.pdbx_seq_one_letter_code
_entity_poly.pdbx_strand_id
1 'polypeptide(L)'
;MQCDQKIVNRLKRAEGQMRGIQSMMLEGKECSEMMIQLAAVRSSIDNIMGIMAGENLKFCLENPLTDPVEQGEKVQQALSLIQKK
;
A
#
# COMPACT_ATOMS: atom_id res chain seq x y z
N MET A 1 -7.39 -14.09 5.06
CA MET A 1 -7.34 -12.80 4.35
C MET A 1 -6.98 -13.05 2.90
N GLN A 2 -7.89 -12.83 1.96
CA GLN A 2 -7.58 -12.91 0.52
C GLN A 2 -7.46 -11.47 0.00
N CYS A 3 -6.28 -11.09 -0.51
CA CYS A 3 -6.11 -9.77 -1.08
C CYS A 3 -6.99 -9.63 -2.34
N ASP A 4 -7.90 -8.66 -2.34
CA ASP A 4 -8.84 -8.38 -3.43
C ASP A 4 -8.09 -8.19 -4.77
N GLN A 5 -8.66 -8.73 -5.86
CA GLN A 5 -8.21 -8.49 -7.23
C GLN A 5 -8.00 -6.99 -7.54
N LYS A 6 -8.75 -6.10 -6.90
CA LYS A 6 -8.56 -4.64 -7.00
C LYS A 6 -7.19 -4.18 -6.50
N ILE A 7 -6.63 -4.81 -5.46
CA ILE A 7 -5.30 -4.52 -4.93
C ILE A 7 -4.24 -4.96 -5.94
N VAL A 8 -4.40 -6.14 -6.52
CA VAL A 8 -3.52 -6.63 -7.60
C VAL A 8 -3.52 -5.66 -8.79
N ASN A 9 -4.69 -5.15 -9.20
CA ASN A 9 -4.77 -4.19 -10.29
C ASN A 9 -4.10 -2.84 -9.95
N ARG A 10 -4.14 -2.41 -8.68
CA ARG A 10 -3.41 -1.21 -8.23
C ARG A 10 -1.90 -1.43 -8.25
N LEU A 11 -1.42 -2.59 -7.80
CA LEU A 11 -0.01 -2.95 -7.85
C LEU A 11 0.51 -2.99 -9.30
N LYS A 12 -0.24 -3.60 -10.23
CA LYS A 12 0.10 -3.59 -11.66
C LYS A 12 0.22 -2.19 -12.26
N ARG A 13 -0.60 -1.24 -11.80
CA ARG A 13 -0.50 0.17 -12.23
C ARG A 13 0.79 0.82 -11.70
N ALA A 14 1.10 0.64 -10.41
CA ALA A 14 2.34 1.14 -9.84
C ALA A 14 3.59 0.53 -10.51
N GLU A 15 3.53 -0.76 -10.85
CA GLU A 15 4.57 -1.43 -11.64
C GLU A 15 4.73 -0.80 -13.03
N GLY A 16 3.64 -0.52 -13.73
CA GLY A 16 3.66 0.17 -15.03
C GLY A 16 4.28 1.56 -14.95
N GLN A 17 3.98 2.33 -13.89
CA GLN A 17 4.59 3.64 -13.64
C GLN A 17 6.11 3.51 -13.44
N MET A 18 6.56 2.52 -12.66
CA MET A 18 8.00 2.26 -12.46
C MET A 18 8.71 1.91 -13.77
N ARG A 19 8.10 1.09 -14.63
CA ARG A 19 8.64 0.82 -15.97
C ARG A 19 8.72 2.08 -16.82
N GLY A 20 7.72 2.95 -16.75
CA GLY A 20 7.74 4.26 -17.43
C GLY A 20 8.90 5.15 -16.98
N ILE A 21 9.19 5.18 -15.67
CA ILE A 21 10.33 5.93 -15.13
C ILE A 21 11.67 5.37 -15.65
N GLN A 22 11.80 4.04 -15.76
CA GLN A 22 12.98 3.43 -16.36
C GLN A 22 13.15 3.82 -17.83
N SER A 23 12.06 3.85 -18.61
CA SER A 23 12.09 4.35 -19.99
C SER A 23 12.50 5.82 -20.07
N MET A 24 11.95 6.69 -19.21
CA MET A 24 12.36 8.10 -19.13
C MET A 24 13.86 8.25 -18.87
N MET A 25 14.42 7.41 -18.00
CA MET A 25 15.86 7.41 -17.71
C MET A 25 16.69 7.03 -18.93
N LEU A 26 16.27 5.99 -19.68
CA LEU A 26 16.96 5.55 -20.90
C LEU A 26 16.83 6.57 -22.04
N GLU A 27 15.73 7.33 -22.07
CA GLU A 27 15.50 8.44 -23.02
C GLU A 27 16.24 9.73 -22.63
N GLY A 28 16.95 9.76 -21.50
CA GLY A 28 17.72 10.91 -21.05
C GLY A 28 16.86 12.08 -20.55
N LYS A 29 15.68 11.80 -19.99
CA LYS A 29 14.84 12.83 -19.36
C LYS A 29 15.49 13.42 -18.11
N GLU A 30 15.10 14.65 -17.78
CA GLU A 30 15.59 15.37 -16.62
C GLU A 30 15.25 14.67 -15.29
N CYS A 31 16.17 14.73 -14.34
CA CYS A 31 15.98 14.11 -13.02
C CYS A 31 14.80 14.70 -12.26
N SER A 32 14.52 15.99 -12.44
CA SER A 32 13.37 16.67 -11.82
C SER A 32 12.03 16.08 -12.30
N GLU A 33 11.91 15.73 -13.58
CA GLU A 33 10.73 15.07 -14.13
C GLU A 33 10.54 13.66 -13.55
N MET A 34 11.64 12.89 -13.44
CA MET A 34 11.61 11.56 -12.82
C MET A 34 11.23 11.62 -11.34
N MET A 35 11.69 12.62 -10.60
CA MET A 35 11.33 12.83 -9.19
C MET A 35 9.82 13.03 -9.00
N ILE A 36 9.17 13.75 -9.90
CA ILE A 36 7.71 13.93 -9.89
C ILE A 36 7.00 12.59 -10.09
N GLN A 37 7.48 11.77 -11.03
CA GLN A 37 6.90 10.44 -11.29
C GLN A 37 7.13 9.47 -10.11
N LEU A 38 8.31 9.48 -9.50
CA LEU A 38 8.60 8.69 -8.31
C LEU A 38 7.69 9.09 -7.14
N ALA A 39 7.41 10.39 -6.97
CA ALA A 39 6.44 10.86 -5.97
C ALA A 39 5.02 10.33 -6.26
N ALA A 40 4.62 10.25 -7.53
CA ALA A 40 3.34 9.66 -7.92
C ALA A 40 3.28 8.15 -7.63
N VAL A 41 4.37 7.42 -7.84
CA VAL A 41 4.47 6.00 -7.45
C VAL A 41 4.37 5.86 -5.94
N ARG A 42 5.11 6.66 -5.16
CA ARG A 42 5.04 6.66 -3.70
C ARG A 42 3.60 6.85 -3.21
N SER A 43 2.91 7.87 -3.72
CA SER A 43 1.50 8.12 -3.39
C SER A 43 0.59 6.93 -3.72
N SER A 44 0.84 6.26 -4.85
CA SER A 44 0.11 5.06 -5.25
C SER A 44 0.34 3.89 -4.28
N ILE A 45 1.59 3.70 -3.83
CA ILE A 45 1.94 2.68 -2.84
C ILE A 45 1.32 3.00 -1.48
N ASP A 46 1.40 4.25 -1.03
CA ASP A 46 0.78 4.69 0.24
C ASP A 46 -0.74 4.43 0.24
N ASN A 47 -1.41 4.66 -0.90
CA ASN A 47 -2.82 4.34 -1.05
C ASN A 47 -3.11 2.83 -0.96
N ILE A 48 -2.29 2.00 -1.60
CA ILE A 48 -2.42 0.54 -1.54
C ILE A 48 -2.22 0.04 -0.11
N MET A 49 -1.19 0.53 0.59
CA MET A 49 -0.93 0.18 1.99
C MET A 49 -2.10 0.57 2.89
N GLY A 50 -2.68 1.76 2.71
CA GLY A 50 -3.85 2.20 3.47
C GLY A 50 -5.07 1.30 3.27
N ILE A 51 -5.34 0.87 2.03
CA ILE A 51 -6.43 -0.08 1.74
C ILE A 51 -6.16 -1.43 2.42
N MET A 52 -4.95 -1.97 2.29
CA MET A 52 -4.58 -3.25 2.90
C MET A 52 -4.66 -3.21 4.42
N ALA A 53 -4.21 -2.13 5.05
CA ALA A 53 -4.30 -1.94 6.49
C ALA A 53 -5.75 -1.85 6.97
N GLY A 54 -6.62 -1.15 6.23
CA GLY A 54 -8.06 -1.09 6.50
C GLY A 54 -8.74 -2.46 6.40
N GLU A 55 -8.46 -3.23 5.35
CA GLU A 55 -8.97 -4.60 5.20
C GLU A 55 -8.47 -5.53 6.32
N ASN A 56 -7.20 -5.39 6.72
CA ASN A 56 -6.66 -6.15 7.84
C ASN A 56 -7.37 -5.80 9.17
N LEU A 57 -7.61 -4.52 9.44
CA LEU A 57 -8.36 -4.08 10.62
C LEU A 57 -9.79 -4.62 10.59
N LYS A 58 -10.48 -4.50 9.46
CA LYS A 58 -11.82 -5.07 9.26
C LYS A 58 -11.84 -6.57 9.56
N PHE A 59 -10.87 -7.32 9.04
CA PHE A 59 -10.74 -8.75 9.29
C PHE A 59 -10.58 -9.06 10.79
N CYS A 60 -9.79 -8.27 11.52
CA CYS A 60 -9.63 -8.43 12.98
C CYS A 60 -10.94 -8.20 13.74
N LEU A 61 -11.79 -7.28 13.27
CA LEU A 61 -13.09 -6.99 13.89
C LEU A 61 -14.15 -8.05 13.55
N GLU A 62 -14.13 -8.58 12.33
CA GLU A 62 -15.07 -9.63 11.89
C GLU A 62 -14.71 -11.03 12.41
N ASN A 63 -13.45 -11.24 12.78
CA ASN A 63 -12.93 -12.53 13.27
C ASN A 63 -12.21 -12.33 14.62
N PRO A 64 -12.97 -12.00 15.69
CA PRO A 64 -12.38 -11.74 16.99
C PRO A 64 -11.80 -13.02 17.59
N LEU A 65 -10.66 -12.88 18.28
CA LEU A 65 -10.10 -13.93 19.11
C LEU A 65 -10.90 -14.10 20.41
N THR A 66 -10.81 -15.29 21.01
CA THR A 66 -11.48 -15.59 22.29
C THR A 66 -10.82 -14.88 23.46
N ASP A 67 -9.50 -14.70 23.42
CA ASP A 67 -8.76 -13.93 24.42
C ASP A 67 -8.86 -12.41 24.13
N PRO A 68 -9.43 -11.62 25.04
CA PRO A 68 -9.52 -10.17 24.89
C PRO A 68 -8.16 -9.46 24.82
N VAL A 69 -7.14 -9.99 25.47
CA VAL A 69 -5.79 -9.41 25.47
C VAL A 69 -5.14 -9.59 24.10
N GLU A 70 -5.12 -10.82 23.59
CA GLU A 70 -4.59 -11.11 22.24
C GLU A 70 -5.37 -10.36 21.15
N GLN A 71 -6.70 -10.24 21.29
CA GLN A 71 -7.52 -9.43 20.38
C GLN A 71 -7.11 -7.96 20.40
N GLY A 72 -6.86 -7.40 21.59
CA GLY A 72 -6.39 -6.03 21.76
C GLY A 72 -5.05 -5.79 21.07
N GLU A 73 -4.08 -6.69 21.26
CA GLU A 73 -2.76 -6.60 20.62
C GLU A 73 -2.84 -6.65 19.09
N LYS A 74 -3.65 -7.58 18.56
CA LYS A 74 -3.84 -7.73 17.11
C LYS A 74 -4.46 -6.48 16.48
N VAL A 75 -5.45 -5.88 17.14
CA VAL A 75 -6.08 -4.62 16.68
C VAL A 75 -5.08 -3.46 16.76
N GLN A 76 -4.29 -3.36 17.84
CA GLN A 76 -3.23 -2.33 17.96
C GLN A 76 -2.18 -2.46 16.86
N GLN A 77 -1.76 -3.69 16.54
CA GLN A 77 -0.84 -3.93 15.45
C GLN A 77 -1.42 -3.46 14.11
N ALA A 78 -2.69 -3.78 13.83
CA ALA A 78 -3.38 -3.32 12.62
C ALA A 78 -3.48 -1.79 12.55
N LEU A 79 -3.76 -1.12 13.67
CA LEU A 79 -3.82 0.35 13.76
C LEU A 79 -2.46 1.02 13.52
N SER A 80 -1.38 0.43 14.03
CA SER A 80 -0.02 0.97 13.85
C SER A 80 0.42 1.08 12.38
N LEU A 81 -0.14 0.23 11.51
CA LEU A 81 0.12 0.24 10.07
C LEU A 81 -0.56 1.44 9.36
N ILE A 82 -1.61 2.00 9.95
CA ILE A 82 -2.37 3.14 9.40
C ILE A 82 -1.73 4.47 9.83
N GLN A 83 -1.17 4.53 11.04
CA GLN A 83 -0.67 5.77 11.64
C GLN A 83 0.69 6.24 11.08
N LYS A 84 1.42 5.40 10.34
CA LYS A 84 2.75 5.75 9.77
C LYS A 84 2.71 6.69 8.55
N LYS A 85 1.76 7.62 8.48
CA LYS A 85 1.76 8.68 7.46
C LYS A 85 2.73 9.80 7.80
#